data_AF-A0A258TN96-F1
#
_entry.id   AF-A0A258TN96-F1
#
_cell.length_a   1.000
_cell.length_b   1.000
_cell.length_c   1.000
_cell.angle_alpha   90.00
_cell.angle_beta   90.00
_cell.angle_gamma   90.00
#
_symmetry.space_group_name_H-M   'P 1'
#
loop_
_entity.id
_entity.type
_entity.pdbx_description
1 polymer ?
#
loop_
_entity_poly.entity_id
_entity_poly.type
_entity_poly.pdbx_seq_one_letter_code
_entity_poly.pdbx_strand_id
1 'polypeptide(L)'
;MNFRFKRLGIAFIFAALFVLAHFLIWSLFNQAYLLIEAPKVVNGFAYAGYQKGQSPLQRVFPSTAELANDLSLLKPLTNKVRIYDSLENTEVIPLAARLDMKVTAGAWLDRDLDANRRQINALKQQIKFYPNIERAIVGNEVLLRTDLSVPQLIAYLDEVRKETKLPVSTAEPWHVWLKHPELVKHVSFIAVHLLPYHEGIPIEQALDYAMYRYQELLTAYPRKKIVISEIGWPSNGPTINAAVASQVNQAKFVREFLALSTKQNFDYYLIEAFDQPWKTAIEGWGGPYWGMFDANRVQKYSLQGAVPEDTRWIIKAIWSSLIAFIPI
;
A
#
# COMPACT_ATOMS: atom_id res chain seq x y z
N MET A 1 -16.60 62.85 8.85
CA MET A 1 -15.96 61.75 8.09
C MET A 1 -14.88 60.99 8.89
N ASN A 2 -14.08 61.64 9.74
CA ASN A 2 -12.95 61.01 10.46
C ASN A 2 -13.27 59.91 11.49
N PHE A 3 -14.46 59.89 12.10
CA PHE A 3 -14.77 58.94 13.19
C PHE A 3 -15.07 57.53 12.68
N ARG A 4 -15.74 57.41 11.52
CA ARG A 4 -16.01 56.11 10.87
C ARG A 4 -14.73 55.47 10.36
N PHE A 5 -13.83 56.26 9.73
CA PHE A 5 -12.53 55.78 9.28
C PHE A 5 -11.63 55.29 10.43
N LYS A 6 -11.64 55.97 11.58
CA LYS A 6 -10.91 55.49 12.78
C LYS A 6 -11.48 54.19 13.34
N ARG A 7 -12.81 54.03 13.40
CA ARG A 7 -13.44 52.77 13.85
C ARG A 7 -13.16 51.61 12.90
N LEU A 8 -13.23 51.85 11.59
CA LEU A 8 -12.87 50.86 10.56
C LEU A 8 -11.39 50.47 10.66
N GLY A 9 -10.49 51.43 10.89
CA GLY A 9 -9.06 51.15 11.08
C GLY A 9 -8.78 50.30 12.32
N ILE A 10 -9.42 50.59 13.46
CA ILE A 10 -9.28 49.79 14.69
C ILE A 10 -9.83 48.37 14.50
N ALA A 11 -11.00 48.22 13.87
CA ALA A 11 -11.57 46.92 13.56
C ALA A 11 -10.66 46.09 12.63
N PHE A 12 -10.04 46.74 11.64
CA PHE A 12 -9.11 46.09 10.73
C PHE A 12 -7.83 45.62 11.45
N ILE A 13 -7.25 46.46 12.31
CA ILE A 13 -6.07 46.09 13.12
C ILE A 13 -6.40 44.91 14.04
N PHE A 14 -7.56 44.93 14.69
CA PHE A 14 -7.99 43.84 15.56
C PHE A 14 -8.18 42.53 14.78
N ALA A 15 -8.84 42.58 13.62
CA ALA A 15 -9.02 41.43 12.76
C ALA A 15 -7.68 40.90 12.23
N ALA A 16 -6.75 41.76 11.84
CA ALA A 16 -5.41 41.36 11.40
C ALA A 16 -4.61 40.68 12.51
N LEU A 17 -4.65 41.20 13.75
CA LEU A 17 -4.01 40.58 14.92
C LEU A 17 -4.64 39.24 15.25
N PHE A 18 -5.97 39.12 15.17
CA PHE A 18 -6.68 37.87 15.38
C PHE A 18 -6.28 36.80 14.35
N VAL A 19 -6.25 37.17 13.06
CA VAL A 19 -5.80 36.28 11.98
C VAL A 19 -4.35 35.84 12.19
N LEU A 20 -3.47 36.76 12.57
CA LEU A 20 -2.06 36.44 12.83
C LEU A 20 -1.92 35.48 14.01
N ALA A 21 -2.58 35.75 15.14
CA ALA A 21 -2.58 34.86 16.31
C ALA A 21 -3.19 33.50 15.99
N HIS A 22 -4.29 33.46 15.24
CA HIS A 22 -4.94 32.25 14.79
C HIS A 22 -4.02 31.42 13.88
N PHE A 23 -3.39 32.06 12.88
CA PHE A 23 -2.44 31.38 11.99
C PHE A 23 -1.20 30.88 12.75
N LEU A 24 -0.69 31.64 13.72
CA LEU A 24 0.41 31.21 14.59
C LEU A 24 0.02 29.98 15.42
N ILE A 25 -1.18 29.96 16.00
CA ILE A 25 -1.72 28.80 16.71
C ILE A 25 -1.76 27.60 15.78
N TRP A 26 -2.36 27.73 14.59
CA TRP A 26 -2.38 26.65 13.59
C TRP A 26 -0.97 26.18 13.22
N SER A 27 -0.03 27.11 13.01
CA SER A 27 1.36 26.78 12.69
C SER A 27 2.09 26.07 13.82
N LEU A 28 1.79 26.40 15.09
CA LEU A 28 2.39 25.74 16.25
C LEU A 28 1.86 24.32 16.43
N PHE A 29 0.57 24.10 16.18
CA PHE A 29 -0.07 22.79 16.30
C PHE A 29 0.11 21.89 15.06
N ASN A 30 0.60 22.41 13.93
CA ASN A 30 0.82 21.65 12.70
C ASN A 30 2.30 21.64 12.27
N GLN A 31 3.22 21.65 13.24
CA GLN A 31 4.65 21.54 12.96
C GLN A 31 4.94 20.23 12.21
N ALA A 32 5.75 20.33 11.16
CA ALA A 32 6.11 19.16 10.38
C ALA A 32 7.11 18.28 11.13
N TYR A 33 6.87 16.97 11.12
CA TYR A 33 7.75 15.98 11.73
C TYR A 33 8.99 15.79 10.88
N LEU A 34 10.16 15.94 11.51
CA LEU A 34 11.45 15.59 10.92
C LEU A 34 11.61 14.06 10.99
N LEU A 35 11.25 13.40 9.89
CA LEU A 35 11.46 11.97 9.71
C LEU A 35 12.74 11.72 8.91
N ILE A 36 13.31 10.52 9.05
CA ILE A 36 14.45 10.10 8.24
C ILE A 36 14.12 10.24 6.74
N GLU A 37 15.12 10.64 5.96
CA GLU A 37 14.98 10.66 4.51
C GLU A 37 15.10 9.26 3.94
N ALA A 38 14.24 8.93 2.99
CA ALA A 38 14.23 7.66 2.30
C ALA A 38 14.73 7.80 0.85
N PRO A 39 15.30 6.73 0.29
CA PRO A 39 15.54 6.63 -1.14
C PRO A 39 14.28 6.95 -1.93
N LYS A 40 14.46 7.58 -3.10
CA LYS A 40 13.36 7.88 -4.04
C LYS A 40 12.80 6.62 -4.73
N VAL A 41 13.51 5.50 -4.64
CA VAL A 41 13.20 4.27 -5.37
C VAL A 41 12.69 3.21 -4.40
N VAL A 42 11.64 2.53 -4.83
CA VAL A 42 10.96 1.43 -4.12
C VAL A 42 11.17 0.15 -4.93
N ASN A 43 11.40 -0.99 -4.26
CA ASN A 43 11.63 -2.27 -4.96
C ASN A 43 10.44 -2.67 -5.84
N GLY A 44 9.23 -2.60 -5.29
CA GLY A 44 7.97 -2.80 -6.01
C GLY A 44 6.77 -2.27 -5.22
N PHE A 45 5.63 -2.12 -5.90
CA PHE A 45 4.34 -1.84 -5.26
C PHE A 45 3.37 -3.00 -5.46
N ALA A 46 2.62 -3.34 -4.42
CA ALA A 46 1.33 -3.99 -4.59
C ALA A 46 0.40 -3.04 -5.34
N TYR A 47 -0.25 -3.52 -6.39
CA TYR A 47 -1.02 -2.68 -7.31
C TYR A 47 -2.39 -3.28 -7.61
N ALA A 48 -3.41 -2.46 -7.34
CA ALA A 48 -4.76 -2.61 -7.83
C ALA A 48 -5.16 -1.28 -8.51
N GLY A 49 -5.72 -1.36 -9.72
CA GLY A 49 -5.96 -0.19 -10.57
C GLY A 49 -7.29 0.51 -10.36
N TYR A 50 -8.09 0.13 -9.37
CA TYR A 50 -9.44 0.68 -9.21
C TYR A 50 -9.40 2.17 -8.82
N GLN A 51 -10.21 2.97 -9.50
CA GLN A 51 -10.44 4.39 -9.23
C GLN A 51 -11.53 4.61 -8.16
N LYS A 52 -11.75 5.87 -7.78
CA LYS A 52 -12.94 6.23 -6.99
C LYS A 52 -14.21 5.84 -7.74
N GLY A 53 -15.12 5.18 -7.03
CA GLY A 53 -16.39 4.68 -7.61
C GLY A 53 -16.24 3.42 -8.46
N GLN A 54 -15.03 2.86 -8.59
CA GLN A 54 -14.77 1.57 -9.21
C GLN A 54 -14.56 0.51 -8.14
N SER A 55 -14.91 -0.74 -8.45
CA SER A 55 -14.84 -1.84 -7.49
C SER A 55 -14.92 -3.20 -8.20
N PRO A 56 -14.11 -4.19 -7.79
CA PRO A 56 -14.27 -5.57 -8.26
C PRO A 56 -15.63 -6.15 -7.84
N LEU A 57 -16.12 -5.77 -6.65
CA LEU A 57 -17.40 -6.26 -6.11
C LEU A 57 -18.59 -5.82 -6.95
N GLN A 58 -18.51 -4.62 -7.53
CA GLN A 58 -19.54 -4.04 -8.39
C GLN A 58 -19.25 -4.28 -9.88
N ARG A 59 -18.13 -4.94 -10.20
CA ARG A 59 -17.64 -5.18 -11.56
C ARG A 59 -17.51 -3.90 -12.39
N VAL A 60 -17.15 -2.80 -11.71
CA VAL A 60 -16.83 -1.52 -12.35
C VAL A 60 -15.32 -1.43 -12.40
N PHE A 61 -14.75 -1.69 -13.57
CA PHE A 61 -13.31 -1.80 -13.77
C PHE A 61 -12.69 -0.51 -14.30
N PRO A 62 -11.40 -0.26 -14.01
CA PRO A 62 -10.64 0.82 -14.63
C PRO A 62 -10.52 0.62 -16.14
N SER A 63 -10.47 1.74 -16.86
CA SER A 63 -10.13 1.77 -18.28
C SER A 63 -8.64 1.53 -18.50
N THR A 64 -8.27 1.08 -19.70
CA THR A 64 -6.87 0.93 -20.11
C THR A 64 -6.06 2.23 -19.94
N ALA A 65 -6.69 3.38 -20.19
CA ALA A 65 -6.06 4.69 -20.03
C ALA A 65 -5.75 5.01 -18.56
N GLU A 66 -6.67 4.68 -17.64
CA GLU A 66 -6.44 4.82 -16.20
C GLU A 66 -5.29 3.92 -15.72
N LEU A 67 -5.29 2.66 -16.14
CA LEU A 67 -4.21 1.71 -15.83
C LEU A 67 -2.85 2.19 -16.38
N ALA A 68 -2.81 2.70 -17.61
CA ALA A 68 -1.58 3.21 -18.23
C ALA A 68 -1.05 4.46 -17.51
N ASN A 69 -1.96 5.35 -17.09
CA ASN A 69 -1.61 6.53 -16.30
C ASN A 69 -1.02 6.13 -14.94
N ASP A 70 -1.66 5.19 -14.23
CA ASP A 70 -1.18 4.69 -12.94
C ASP A 70 0.24 4.11 -13.07
N LEU A 71 0.50 3.26 -14.07
CA LEU A 71 1.84 2.69 -14.28
C LEU A 71 2.88 3.76 -14.65
N SER A 72 2.49 4.78 -15.41
CA SER A 72 3.37 5.91 -15.74
C SER A 72 3.75 6.73 -14.51
N LEU A 73 2.84 6.90 -13.55
CA LEU A 73 3.12 7.54 -12.26
C LEU A 73 4.06 6.71 -11.37
N LEU A 74 3.97 5.37 -11.43
CA LEU A 74 4.81 4.47 -10.63
C LEU A 74 6.20 4.28 -11.22
N LYS A 75 6.38 4.38 -12.54
CA LYS A 75 7.64 4.10 -13.24
C LYS A 75 8.87 4.87 -12.71
N PRO A 76 8.79 6.16 -12.34
CA PRO A 76 9.91 6.88 -11.75
C PRO A 76 10.34 6.34 -10.37
N LEU A 77 9.43 5.64 -9.67
CA LEU A 77 9.64 5.13 -8.32
C LEU A 77 10.02 3.66 -8.30
N THR A 78 9.57 2.87 -9.29
CA THR A 78 9.85 1.44 -9.34
C THR A 78 9.80 0.87 -10.75
N ASN A 79 10.46 -0.27 -10.93
CA ASN A 79 10.35 -1.09 -12.13
C ASN A 79 9.48 -2.34 -11.91
N LYS A 80 8.81 -2.48 -10.75
CA LYS A 80 8.07 -3.70 -10.42
C LYS A 80 6.70 -3.42 -9.83
N VAL A 81 5.72 -4.19 -10.27
CA VAL A 81 4.39 -4.24 -9.65
C VAL A 81 3.99 -5.67 -9.34
N ARG A 82 3.26 -5.86 -8.25
CA ARG A 82 2.58 -7.10 -7.91
C ARG A 82 1.09 -6.92 -8.12
N ILE A 83 0.48 -7.80 -8.91
CA ILE A 83 -0.97 -7.87 -9.10
C ILE A 83 -1.52 -9.13 -8.45
N TYR A 84 -2.81 -9.12 -8.13
CA TYR A 84 -3.46 -10.15 -7.30
C TYR A 84 -4.28 -11.16 -8.10
N ASP A 85 -4.77 -10.74 -9.26
CA ASP A 85 -5.79 -11.44 -10.03
C ASP A 85 -5.33 -11.64 -11.48
N SER A 86 -5.72 -12.76 -12.09
CA SER A 86 -5.37 -13.12 -13.47
C SER A 86 -6.52 -12.93 -14.47
N LEU A 87 -7.73 -12.63 -14.00
CA LEU A 87 -8.94 -12.42 -14.81
C LEU A 87 -9.34 -10.95 -14.89
N GLU A 88 -9.03 -10.17 -13.86
CA GLU A 88 -9.33 -8.75 -13.76
C GLU A 88 -8.10 -7.89 -14.07
N ASN A 89 -8.31 -6.70 -14.66
CA ASN A 89 -7.25 -5.74 -14.99
C ASN A 89 -6.06 -6.38 -15.77
N THR A 90 -6.35 -7.35 -16.64
CA THR A 90 -5.34 -8.14 -17.36
C THR A 90 -4.43 -7.29 -18.27
N GLU A 91 -4.90 -6.11 -18.65
CA GLU A 91 -4.18 -5.10 -19.43
C GLU A 91 -2.94 -4.55 -18.72
N VAL A 92 -2.85 -4.68 -17.39
CA VAL A 92 -1.69 -4.22 -16.60
C VAL A 92 -0.41 -4.89 -17.07
N ILE A 93 -0.44 -6.19 -17.40
CA ILE A 93 0.76 -6.94 -17.81
C ILE A 93 1.38 -6.39 -19.11
N PRO A 94 0.64 -6.27 -20.23
CA PRO A 94 1.18 -5.69 -21.45
C PRO A 94 1.49 -4.19 -21.33
N LEU A 95 0.74 -3.42 -20.54
CA LEU A 95 1.06 -2.00 -20.30
C LEU A 95 2.39 -1.85 -19.53
N ALA A 96 2.60 -2.66 -18.50
CA ALA A 96 3.86 -2.71 -17.75
C ALA A 96 5.04 -3.09 -18.66
N ALA A 97 4.83 -4.04 -19.59
CA ALA A 97 5.86 -4.43 -20.56
C ALA A 97 6.33 -3.24 -21.43
N ARG A 98 5.40 -2.37 -21.87
CA ARG A 98 5.73 -1.18 -22.68
C ARG A 98 6.59 -0.15 -21.92
N LEU A 99 6.49 -0.16 -20.59
CA LEU A 99 7.28 0.70 -19.70
C LEU A 99 8.53 -0.01 -19.18
N ASP A 100 8.89 -1.19 -19.70
CA ASP A 100 9.97 -2.04 -19.19
C ASP A 100 9.85 -2.28 -17.67
N MET A 101 8.63 -2.56 -17.22
CA MET A 101 8.33 -2.95 -15.84
C MET A 101 8.09 -4.45 -15.76
N LYS A 102 8.57 -5.05 -14.66
CA LYS A 102 8.34 -6.45 -14.33
C LYS A 102 7.07 -6.61 -13.50
N VAL A 103 6.40 -7.73 -13.69
CA VAL A 103 5.16 -8.06 -12.99
C VAL A 103 5.35 -9.33 -12.16
N THR A 104 4.95 -9.27 -10.89
CA THR A 104 4.59 -10.47 -10.12
C THR A 104 3.11 -10.73 -10.36
N ALA A 105 2.80 -11.77 -11.14
CA ALA A 105 1.42 -12.11 -11.49
C ALA A 105 0.74 -12.88 -10.35
N GLY A 106 -0.54 -12.62 -10.12
CA GLY A 106 -1.33 -13.23 -9.06
C GLY A 106 -2.49 -14.04 -9.62
N ALA A 107 -2.78 -15.20 -9.03
CA ALA A 107 -4.06 -15.88 -9.18
C ALA A 107 -4.80 -15.81 -7.84
N TRP A 108 -5.94 -15.13 -7.82
CA TRP A 108 -6.78 -15.05 -6.62
C TRP A 108 -7.47 -16.38 -6.41
N LEU A 109 -7.30 -17.00 -5.25
CA LEU A 109 -7.99 -18.24 -4.89
C LEU A 109 -8.96 -17.99 -3.75
N ASP A 110 -10.16 -18.52 -3.87
CA ASP A 110 -11.22 -18.43 -2.84
C ASP A 110 -11.93 -19.80 -2.67
N ARG A 111 -13.14 -19.80 -2.11
CA ARG A 111 -13.93 -21.02 -1.87
C ARG A 111 -14.60 -21.58 -3.14
N ASP A 112 -14.71 -20.80 -4.21
CA ASP A 112 -15.27 -21.21 -5.49
C ASP A 112 -14.19 -21.92 -6.33
N LEU A 113 -14.26 -23.25 -6.37
CA LEU A 113 -13.29 -24.09 -7.09
C LEU A 113 -13.32 -23.87 -8.61
N ASP A 114 -14.46 -23.47 -9.18
CA ASP A 114 -14.56 -23.18 -10.61
C ASP A 114 -13.94 -21.81 -10.92
N ALA A 115 -14.13 -20.81 -10.05
CA ALA A 115 -13.42 -19.53 -10.14
C ALA A 115 -11.91 -19.72 -10.03
N ASN A 116 -11.46 -20.50 -9.05
CA ASN A 116 -10.05 -20.87 -8.89
C ASN A 116 -9.48 -21.51 -10.16
N ARG A 117 -10.24 -22.41 -10.79
CA ARG A 117 -9.82 -23.05 -12.04
C ARG A 117 -9.61 -22.05 -13.17
N ARG A 118 -10.51 -21.06 -13.31
CA ARG A 118 -10.38 -19.99 -14.30
C ARG A 118 -9.13 -19.13 -14.03
N GLN A 119 -8.89 -18.76 -12.77
CA GLN A 119 -7.71 -18.00 -12.35
C GLN A 119 -6.41 -18.72 -12.69
N ILE A 120 -6.29 -20.00 -12.35
CA ILE A 120 -5.10 -20.81 -12.62
C ILE A 120 -4.84 -20.97 -14.12
N ASN A 121 -5.90 -21.18 -14.92
CA ASN A 121 -5.76 -21.29 -16.36
C ASN A 121 -5.31 -19.97 -17.00
N ALA A 122 -5.88 -18.84 -16.56
CA ALA A 122 -5.47 -17.52 -17.03
C ALA A 122 -4.02 -17.19 -16.65
N LEU A 123 -3.61 -17.47 -15.40
CA LEU A 123 -2.24 -17.28 -14.95
C LEU A 123 -1.24 -18.06 -15.81
N LYS A 124 -1.51 -19.35 -16.05
CA LYS A 124 -0.65 -20.21 -16.89
C LYS A 124 -0.52 -19.66 -18.31
N GLN A 125 -1.60 -19.15 -18.89
CA GLN A 125 -1.56 -18.53 -20.22
C GLN A 125 -0.72 -17.26 -20.19
N GLN A 126 -0.99 -16.34 -19.26
CA GLN A 126 -0.26 -15.08 -19.13
C GLN A 126 1.24 -15.30 -18.96
N ILE A 127 1.65 -16.26 -18.12
CA ILE A 127 3.06 -16.64 -17.92
C ILE A 127 3.72 -17.08 -19.24
N LYS A 128 3.00 -17.81 -20.11
CA LYS A 128 3.52 -18.26 -21.40
C LYS A 128 3.63 -17.11 -22.42
N PHE A 129 2.70 -16.16 -22.38
CA PHE A 129 2.63 -15.04 -23.34
C PHE A 129 3.50 -13.84 -22.98
N TYR A 130 3.70 -13.55 -21.69
CA TYR A 130 4.29 -12.29 -21.24
C TYR A 130 5.64 -12.49 -20.53
N PRO A 131 6.77 -12.25 -21.21
CA PRO A 131 8.11 -12.46 -20.64
C PRO A 131 8.51 -11.43 -19.57
N ASN A 132 7.74 -10.36 -19.38
CA ASN A 132 7.95 -9.40 -18.30
C ASN A 132 7.38 -9.87 -16.95
N ILE A 133 6.66 -11.00 -16.91
CA ILE A 133 6.28 -11.65 -15.65
C ILE A 133 7.55 -12.30 -15.05
N GLU A 134 8.00 -11.81 -13.89
CA GLU A 134 9.23 -12.31 -13.26
C GLU A 134 8.99 -13.45 -12.26
N ARG A 135 7.78 -13.55 -11.71
CA ARG A 135 7.35 -14.60 -10.77
C ARG A 135 5.83 -14.66 -10.68
N ALA A 136 5.31 -15.72 -10.09
CA ALA A 136 3.88 -15.91 -9.86
C ALA A 136 3.55 -16.17 -8.39
N ILE A 137 2.40 -15.66 -7.95
CA ILE A 137 1.81 -15.91 -6.63
C ILE A 137 0.43 -16.54 -6.84
N VAL A 138 0.25 -17.75 -6.33
CA VAL A 138 -0.97 -18.55 -6.45
C VAL A 138 -1.65 -18.55 -5.09
N GLY A 139 -2.67 -17.70 -4.94
CA GLY A 139 -3.33 -17.43 -3.67
C GLY A 139 -2.75 -16.23 -2.93
N ASN A 140 -3.64 -15.53 -2.23
CA ASN A 140 -3.31 -14.45 -1.31
C ASN A 140 -4.11 -14.65 -0.03
N GLU A 141 -3.41 -14.94 1.07
CA GLU A 141 -3.99 -15.19 2.39
C GLU A 141 -5.03 -16.31 2.39
N VAL A 142 -4.88 -17.31 1.52
CA VAL A 142 -5.86 -18.39 1.32
C VAL A 142 -6.08 -19.17 2.61
N LEU A 143 -5.00 -19.47 3.33
CA LEU A 143 -5.07 -20.22 4.58
C LEU A 143 -5.49 -19.33 5.76
N LEU A 144 -5.03 -18.08 5.78
CA LEU A 144 -5.49 -17.09 6.77
C LEU A 144 -7.01 -16.89 6.68
N ARG A 145 -7.55 -16.74 5.46
CA ARG A 145 -8.98 -16.57 5.19
C ARG A 145 -9.77 -17.87 5.28
N THR A 146 -9.11 -19.01 5.44
CA THR A 146 -9.74 -20.34 5.50
C THR A 146 -10.56 -20.68 4.25
N ASP A 147 -10.09 -20.23 3.09
CA ASP A 147 -10.79 -20.48 1.82
C ASP A 147 -10.54 -21.87 1.30
N LEU A 148 -9.31 -22.38 1.45
CA LEU A 148 -8.90 -23.72 1.06
C LEU A 148 -8.14 -24.39 2.21
N SER A 149 -8.14 -25.72 2.21
CA SER A 149 -7.24 -26.52 3.05
C SER A 149 -5.81 -26.51 2.50
N VAL A 150 -4.83 -26.84 3.35
CA VAL A 150 -3.41 -26.94 2.96
C VAL A 150 -3.21 -27.90 1.76
N PRO A 151 -3.78 -29.12 1.72
CA PRO A 151 -3.62 -30.00 0.56
C PRO A 151 -4.20 -29.44 -0.73
N GLN A 152 -5.32 -28.71 -0.66
CA GLN A 152 -5.92 -28.07 -1.83
C GLN A 152 -5.02 -26.96 -2.38
N LEU A 153 -4.47 -26.10 -1.52
CA LEU A 153 -3.53 -25.06 -1.93
C LEU A 153 -2.24 -25.66 -2.54
N ILE A 154 -1.69 -26.71 -1.92
CA ILE A 154 -0.54 -27.45 -2.44
C ILE A 154 -0.81 -27.98 -3.85
N ALA A 155 -2.00 -28.52 -4.12
CA ALA A 155 -2.35 -29.04 -5.43
C ALA A 155 -2.30 -27.94 -6.52
N TYR A 156 -2.81 -26.75 -6.23
CA TYR A 156 -2.73 -25.61 -7.15
C TYR A 156 -1.28 -25.14 -7.37
N LEU A 157 -0.48 -25.05 -6.31
CA LEU A 157 0.93 -24.66 -6.38
C LEU A 157 1.74 -25.62 -7.26
N ASP A 158 1.59 -26.93 -7.03
CA ASP A 158 2.31 -27.95 -7.79
C ASP A 158 1.84 -28.02 -9.25
N GLU A 159 0.56 -27.79 -9.53
CA GLU A 159 0.06 -27.69 -10.90
C GLU A 159 0.75 -26.55 -11.66
N VAL A 160 0.75 -25.33 -11.11
CA VAL A 160 1.36 -24.17 -11.79
C VAL A 160 2.87 -24.37 -11.95
N ARG A 161 3.56 -24.88 -10.92
CA ARG A 161 5.01 -25.13 -10.95
C ARG A 161 5.44 -26.15 -11.99
N LYS A 162 4.60 -27.13 -12.32
CA LYS A 162 4.91 -28.12 -13.38
C LYS A 162 4.88 -27.49 -14.78
N GLU A 163 4.16 -26.39 -14.95
CA GLU A 163 3.91 -25.74 -16.25
C GLU A 163 4.85 -24.57 -16.54
N THR A 164 5.70 -24.15 -15.59
CA THR A 164 6.60 -23.01 -15.76
C THR A 164 7.94 -23.17 -15.04
N LYS A 165 8.97 -22.48 -15.55
CA LYS A 165 10.26 -22.31 -14.89
C LYS A 165 10.31 -21.06 -14.00
N LEU A 166 9.30 -20.19 -14.06
CA LEU A 166 9.24 -19.01 -13.20
C LEU A 166 9.12 -19.41 -11.73
N PRO A 167 9.70 -18.66 -10.79
CA PRO A 167 9.46 -18.85 -9.37
C PRO A 167 7.96 -18.71 -9.05
N VAL A 168 7.39 -19.68 -8.34
CA VAL A 168 5.99 -19.69 -7.90
C VAL A 168 5.93 -19.75 -6.38
N SER A 169 5.02 -19.01 -5.76
CA SER A 169 4.70 -19.12 -4.33
C SER A 169 3.21 -18.90 -4.06
N THR A 170 2.80 -18.94 -2.80
CA THR A 170 1.54 -18.35 -2.28
C THR A 170 1.94 -17.19 -1.37
N ALA A 171 1.06 -16.21 -1.15
CA ALA A 171 1.31 -15.13 -0.21
C ALA A 171 0.52 -15.34 1.07
N GLU A 172 1.21 -15.36 2.22
CA GLU A 172 0.60 -15.62 3.53
C GLU A 172 1.32 -14.80 4.63
N PRO A 173 0.65 -14.51 5.77
CA PRO A 173 1.31 -13.95 6.95
C PRO A 173 2.40 -14.87 7.51
N TRP A 174 3.35 -14.28 8.24
CA TRP A 174 4.50 -14.98 8.82
C TRP A 174 4.10 -16.23 9.64
N HIS A 175 3.05 -16.13 10.46
CA HIS A 175 2.64 -17.22 11.34
C HIS A 175 2.05 -18.42 10.58
N VAL A 176 1.48 -18.22 9.39
CA VAL A 176 0.98 -19.31 8.55
C VAL A 176 2.13 -20.16 8.04
N TRP A 177 3.24 -19.54 7.62
CA TRP A 177 4.43 -20.25 7.18
C TRP A 177 5.01 -21.13 8.30
N LEU A 178 5.09 -20.60 9.53
CA LEU A 178 5.57 -21.36 10.69
C LEU A 178 4.62 -22.49 11.10
N LYS A 179 3.31 -22.26 10.98
CA LYS A 179 2.27 -23.25 11.31
C LYS A 179 2.20 -24.39 10.30
N HIS A 180 2.47 -24.11 9.03
CA HIS A 180 2.35 -25.05 7.91
C HIS A 180 3.69 -25.22 7.16
N PRO A 181 4.75 -25.72 7.81
CA PRO A 181 6.08 -25.86 7.22
C PRO A 181 6.09 -26.77 5.98
N GLU A 182 5.11 -27.66 5.82
CA GLU A 182 4.92 -28.49 4.64
C GLU A 182 4.79 -27.69 3.35
N LEU A 183 4.18 -26.49 3.39
CA LEU A 183 4.01 -25.60 2.22
C LEU A 183 5.35 -25.19 1.61
N VAL A 184 6.40 -25.06 2.43
CA VAL A 184 7.71 -24.58 2.01
C VAL A 184 8.35 -25.48 0.94
N LYS A 185 7.96 -26.77 0.88
CA LYS A 185 8.40 -27.72 -0.15
C LYS A 185 7.71 -27.48 -1.51
N HIS A 186 6.55 -26.85 -1.49
CA HIS A 186 5.69 -26.64 -2.65
C HIS A 186 5.84 -25.26 -3.30
N VAL A 187 6.76 -24.43 -2.80
CA VAL A 187 7.02 -23.07 -3.30
C VAL A 187 8.49 -22.84 -3.63
N SER A 188 8.78 -21.97 -4.60
CA SER A 188 10.15 -21.57 -4.97
C SER A 188 10.74 -20.54 -3.99
N PHE A 189 9.90 -19.73 -3.35
CA PHE A 189 10.25 -18.72 -2.35
C PHE A 189 9.12 -18.58 -1.33
N ILE A 190 9.38 -18.00 -0.16
CA ILE A 190 8.34 -17.61 0.82
C ILE A 190 7.89 -16.21 0.47
N ALA A 191 6.60 -16.02 0.14
CA ALA A 191 6.01 -14.70 -0.02
C ALA A 191 5.27 -14.34 1.28
N VAL A 192 5.83 -13.41 2.05
CA VAL A 192 5.34 -13.09 3.40
C VAL A 192 4.69 -11.72 3.48
N HIS A 193 3.56 -11.64 4.19
CA HIS A 193 2.98 -10.38 4.65
C HIS A 193 3.52 -10.00 6.02
N LEU A 194 4.04 -8.78 6.13
CA LEU A 194 4.56 -8.20 7.36
C LEU A 194 3.83 -6.89 7.62
N LEU A 195 2.68 -6.97 8.28
CA LEU A 195 1.75 -5.86 8.50
C LEU A 195 1.50 -5.64 10.01
N PRO A 196 2.46 -5.04 10.74
CA PRO A 196 2.38 -4.88 12.20
C PRO A 196 1.14 -4.13 12.68
N TYR A 197 0.56 -3.26 11.84
CA TYR A 197 -0.69 -2.57 12.14
C TYR A 197 -1.84 -3.54 12.45
N HIS A 198 -2.00 -4.62 11.67
CA HIS A 198 -3.04 -5.63 11.91
C HIS A 198 -2.77 -6.45 13.18
N GLU A 199 -1.53 -6.48 13.64
CA GLU A 199 -1.11 -7.16 14.87
C GLU A 199 -1.16 -6.21 16.09
N GLY A 200 -1.59 -4.95 15.89
CA GLY A 200 -1.80 -3.97 16.95
C GLY A 200 -0.51 -3.42 17.58
N ILE A 201 0.61 -3.55 16.88
CA ILE A 201 1.94 -3.10 17.32
C ILE A 201 2.03 -1.57 17.22
N PRO A 202 2.53 -0.84 18.23
CA PRO A 202 2.70 0.61 18.15
C PRO A 202 3.73 1.00 17.08
N ILE A 203 3.56 2.18 16.48
CA ILE A 203 4.39 2.65 15.36
C ILE A 203 5.88 2.70 15.72
N GLU A 204 6.23 2.97 16.96
CA GLU A 204 7.61 3.01 17.46
C GLU A 204 8.32 1.66 17.42
N GLN A 205 7.57 0.55 17.45
CA GLN A 205 8.12 -0.82 17.46
C GLN A 205 7.79 -1.59 16.18
N ALA A 206 6.98 -1.01 15.30
CA ALA A 206 6.41 -1.70 14.15
C ALA A 206 7.47 -2.24 13.18
N LEU A 207 8.49 -1.44 12.85
CA LEU A 207 9.53 -1.88 11.93
C LEU A 207 10.39 -3.00 12.54
N ASP A 208 10.83 -2.83 13.79
CA ASP A 208 11.61 -3.84 14.50
C ASP A 208 10.84 -5.15 14.61
N TYR A 209 9.55 -5.08 14.90
CA TYR A 209 8.66 -6.25 14.92
C TYR A 209 8.58 -6.94 13.56
N ALA A 210 8.35 -6.18 12.48
CA ALA A 210 8.33 -6.74 11.12
C ALA A 210 9.65 -7.45 10.78
N MET A 211 10.79 -6.85 11.13
CA MET A 211 12.12 -7.42 10.87
C MET A 211 12.41 -8.62 11.77
N TYR A 212 11.91 -8.63 13.01
CA TYR A 212 11.97 -9.79 13.88
C TYR A 212 11.23 -10.99 13.26
N ARG A 213 10.00 -10.79 12.75
CA ARG A 213 9.24 -11.85 12.06
C ARG A 213 9.90 -12.30 10.76
N TYR A 214 10.49 -11.38 10.01
CA TYR A 214 11.31 -11.73 8.84
C TYR A 214 12.50 -12.63 9.23
N GLN A 215 13.22 -12.28 10.29
CA GLN A 215 14.37 -13.05 10.78
C GLN A 215 13.97 -14.41 11.36
N GLU A 216 12.81 -14.50 11.99
CA GLU A 216 12.22 -15.76 12.47
C GLU A 216 12.02 -16.74 11.30
N LEU A 217 11.46 -16.26 10.17
CA LEU A 217 11.32 -17.06 8.96
C LEU A 217 12.67 -17.43 8.31
N LEU A 218 13.64 -16.50 8.27
CA LEU A 218 14.98 -16.82 7.77
C LEU A 218 15.65 -17.91 8.61
N THR A 219 15.46 -17.87 9.92
CA THR A 219 16.03 -18.86 10.84
C THR A 219 15.35 -20.23 10.68
N ALA A 220 14.03 -20.24 10.51
CA ALA A 220 13.27 -21.47 10.27
C ALA A 220 13.57 -22.09 8.88
N TYR A 221 13.80 -21.26 7.86
CA TYR A 221 13.95 -21.69 6.47
C TYR A 221 15.19 -21.08 5.79
N PRO A 222 16.42 -21.36 6.28
CA PRO A 222 17.64 -20.65 5.87
C PRO A 222 18.04 -20.84 4.40
N ARG A 223 17.51 -21.87 3.74
CA ARG A 223 17.76 -22.17 2.32
C ARG A 223 16.67 -21.65 1.39
N LYS A 224 15.61 -21.02 1.91
CA LYS A 224 14.49 -20.53 1.11
C LYS A 224 14.59 -19.01 0.99
N LYS A 225 14.54 -18.52 -0.25
CA LYS A 225 14.43 -17.07 -0.49
C LYS A 225 13.13 -16.56 0.12
N ILE A 226 13.18 -15.41 0.79
CA ILE A 226 12.02 -14.69 1.29
C ILE A 226 11.79 -13.46 0.42
N VAL A 227 10.53 -13.20 0.11
CA VAL A 227 10.02 -12.02 -0.57
C VAL A 227 8.96 -11.42 0.33
N ILE A 228 9.12 -10.16 0.72
CA ILE A 228 8.11 -9.46 1.51
C ILE A 228 7.02 -9.00 0.55
N SER A 229 6.01 -9.84 0.34
CA SER A 229 4.98 -9.58 -0.68
C SER A 229 4.03 -8.45 -0.29
N GLU A 230 3.95 -8.11 1.00
CA GLU A 230 3.28 -6.91 1.52
C GLU A 230 3.98 -6.40 2.78
N ILE A 231 4.28 -5.11 2.79
CA ILE A 231 4.73 -4.37 3.96
C ILE A 231 4.27 -2.92 3.85
N GLY A 232 3.76 -2.37 4.94
CA GLY A 232 3.19 -1.03 4.93
C GLY A 232 2.50 -0.68 6.23
N TRP A 233 1.86 0.50 6.22
CA TRP A 233 1.09 1.03 7.32
C TRP A 233 -0.02 1.93 6.76
N PRO A 234 -1.26 1.91 7.29
CA PRO A 234 -2.34 2.72 6.76
C PRO A 234 -2.27 4.17 7.24
N SER A 235 -2.59 5.11 6.34
CA SER A 235 -2.65 6.55 6.66
C SER A 235 -3.89 6.99 7.41
N ASN A 236 -4.92 6.15 7.48
CA ASN A 236 -6.18 6.43 8.16
C ASN A 236 -6.90 5.10 8.45
N GLY A 237 -7.83 5.11 9.39
CA GLY A 237 -8.50 3.90 9.87
C GLY A 237 -8.65 3.88 11.39
N PRO A 238 -9.27 2.81 11.94
CA PRO A 238 -9.42 2.66 13.37
C PRO A 238 -8.07 2.39 14.06
N THR A 239 -7.95 2.71 15.34
CA THR A 239 -6.82 2.22 16.15
C THR A 239 -7.04 0.73 16.45
N ILE A 240 -6.04 -0.11 16.17
CA ILE A 240 -6.03 -1.53 16.56
C ILE A 240 -5.04 -1.69 17.72
N ASN A 241 -5.54 -1.94 18.94
CA ASN A 241 -4.71 -1.94 20.15
C ASN A 241 -3.85 -0.67 20.26
N ALA A 242 -2.52 -0.77 20.11
CA ALA A 242 -1.61 0.37 20.13
C ALA A 242 -1.23 0.90 18.72
N ALA A 243 -1.69 0.24 17.66
CA ALA A 243 -1.43 0.64 16.28
C ALA A 243 -2.40 1.75 15.84
N VAL A 244 -1.88 2.97 15.71
CA VAL A 244 -2.64 4.14 15.25
C VAL A 244 -2.39 4.40 13.77
N ALA A 245 -3.44 4.36 12.96
CA ALA A 245 -3.39 4.77 11.55
C ALA A 245 -3.33 6.30 11.43
N SER A 246 -2.30 6.82 10.77
CA SER A 246 -2.17 8.25 10.48
C SER A 246 -1.20 8.47 9.32
N GLN A 247 -1.32 9.57 8.61
CA GLN A 247 -0.41 9.91 7.52
C GLN A 247 1.05 10.03 8.00
N VAL A 248 1.26 10.58 9.21
CA VAL A 248 2.59 10.70 9.83
C VAL A 248 3.16 9.31 10.16
N ASN A 249 2.35 8.42 10.73
CA ASN A 249 2.80 7.06 11.06
C ASN A 249 3.07 6.23 9.80
N GLN A 250 2.24 6.36 8.76
CA GLN A 250 2.50 5.76 7.47
C GLN A 250 3.83 6.25 6.88
N ALA A 251 4.06 7.57 6.87
CA ALA A 251 5.29 8.15 6.37
C ALA A 251 6.52 7.68 7.17
N LYS A 252 6.40 7.63 8.50
CA LYS A 252 7.45 7.13 9.40
C LYS A 252 7.82 5.69 9.08
N PHE A 253 6.84 4.78 9.10
CA PHE A 253 7.06 3.36 8.83
C PHE A 253 7.70 3.14 7.46
N VAL A 254 7.13 3.75 6.41
CA VAL A 254 7.63 3.58 5.04
C VAL A 254 9.03 4.14 4.89
N ARG A 255 9.32 5.33 5.43
CA ARG A 255 10.66 5.92 5.29
C ARG A 255 11.73 5.13 6.03
N GLU A 256 11.44 4.70 7.26
CA GLU A 256 12.35 3.86 8.04
C GLU A 256 12.60 2.51 7.35
N PHE A 257 11.54 1.87 6.85
CA PHE A 257 11.66 0.61 6.10
C PHE A 257 12.49 0.79 4.81
N LEU A 258 12.23 1.84 4.03
CA LEU A 258 12.99 2.12 2.81
C LEU A 258 14.48 2.40 3.13
N ALA A 259 14.78 3.15 4.18
CA ALA A 259 16.14 3.40 4.64
C ALA A 259 16.86 2.13 5.11
N LEU A 260 16.14 1.19 5.73
CA LEU A 260 16.68 -0.12 6.09
C LEU A 260 16.90 -1.00 4.85
N SER A 261 15.98 -0.96 3.89
CA SER A 261 16.00 -1.80 2.70
C SER A 261 17.22 -1.57 1.80
N THR A 262 17.80 -0.36 1.80
CA THR A 262 19.05 -0.09 1.05
C THR A 262 20.27 -0.77 1.65
N LYS A 263 20.27 -1.01 2.96
CA LYS A 263 21.36 -1.67 3.67
C LYS A 263 21.28 -3.18 3.54
N GLN A 264 20.06 -3.73 3.57
CA GLN A 264 19.83 -5.19 3.60
C GLN A 264 19.41 -5.81 2.26
N ASN A 265 19.15 -4.98 1.24
CA ASN A 265 18.76 -5.39 -0.12
C ASN A 265 17.55 -6.34 -0.15
N PHE A 266 16.48 -5.97 0.57
CA PHE A 266 15.24 -6.75 0.60
C PHE A 266 14.53 -6.81 -0.76
N ASP A 267 13.92 -7.96 -1.08
CA ASP A 267 12.97 -8.13 -2.19
C ASP A 267 11.56 -7.94 -1.61
N TYR A 268 10.89 -6.83 -1.95
CA TYR A 268 9.66 -6.42 -1.28
C TYR A 268 8.68 -5.67 -2.17
N TYR A 269 7.43 -5.63 -1.72
CA TYR A 269 6.37 -4.80 -2.29
C TYR A 269 5.71 -3.97 -1.19
N LEU A 270 5.67 -2.65 -1.35
CA LEU A 270 4.87 -1.79 -0.46
C LEU A 270 3.39 -2.04 -0.73
N ILE A 271 2.61 -2.26 0.34
CA ILE A 271 1.13 -2.25 0.29
C ILE A 271 0.64 -0.86 0.67
N GLU A 272 0.11 -0.06 -0.26
CA GLU A 272 0.06 -0.28 -1.72
C GLU A 272 0.42 0.97 -2.52
N ALA A 273 0.37 0.89 -3.85
CA ALA A 273 0.55 2.04 -4.72
C ALA A 273 -0.50 3.14 -4.42
N PHE A 274 -1.78 2.83 -4.59
CA PHE A 274 -2.89 3.79 -4.52
C PHE A 274 -3.94 3.32 -3.52
N ASP A 275 -4.50 4.25 -2.74
CA ASP A 275 -5.67 3.97 -1.91
C ASP A 275 -6.81 3.34 -2.71
N GLN A 276 -7.47 2.35 -2.10
CA GLN A 276 -8.52 1.54 -2.72
C GLN A 276 -9.83 1.69 -1.95
N PRO A 277 -10.65 2.73 -2.21
CA PRO A 277 -11.89 3.00 -1.47
C PRO A 277 -12.87 1.83 -1.40
N TRP A 278 -12.88 0.95 -2.42
CA TRP A 278 -13.76 -0.22 -2.46
C TRP A 278 -13.46 -1.23 -1.34
N LYS A 279 -12.24 -1.26 -0.79
CA LYS A 279 -11.86 -2.16 0.31
C LYS A 279 -12.63 -1.89 1.59
N THR A 280 -13.21 -0.71 1.77
CA THR A 280 -14.05 -0.41 2.95
C THR A 280 -15.18 -1.42 3.13
N ALA A 281 -15.72 -1.97 2.03
CA ALA A 281 -16.81 -2.94 2.08
C ALA A 281 -16.38 -4.32 2.64
N ILE A 282 -15.09 -4.66 2.60
CA ILE A 282 -14.57 -5.98 2.99
C ILE A 282 -13.62 -5.94 4.19
N GLU A 283 -12.85 -4.86 4.34
CA GLU A 283 -11.79 -4.70 5.35
C GLU A 283 -12.13 -3.60 6.37
N GLY A 284 -13.27 -2.93 6.21
CA GLY A 284 -13.67 -1.81 7.06
C GLY A 284 -12.83 -0.56 6.86
N TRP A 285 -12.85 0.34 7.85
CA TRP A 285 -12.30 1.70 7.72
C TRP A 285 -10.79 1.78 7.52
N GLY A 286 -10.02 0.74 7.87
CA GLY A 286 -8.56 0.71 7.66
C GLY A 286 -8.14 0.22 6.27
N GLY A 287 -8.97 -0.61 5.62
CA GLY A 287 -8.65 -1.23 4.34
C GLY A 287 -8.34 -0.30 3.16
N PRO A 288 -8.97 0.88 3.00
CA PRO A 288 -8.77 1.67 1.79
C PRO A 288 -7.52 2.58 1.81
N TYR A 289 -6.81 2.70 2.94
CA TYR A 289 -5.87 3.82 3.18
C TYR A 289 -4.38 3.44 3.20
N TRP A 290 -4.00 2.33 2.56
CA TRP A 290 -2.62 1.81 2.51
C TRP A 290 -1.75 2.46 1.43
N GLY A 291 -2.34 3.18 0.47
CA GLY A 291 -1.63 3.77 -0.65
C GLY A 291 -0.55 4.77 -0.23
N MET A 292 0.61 4.75 -0.91
CA MET A 292 1.54 5.90 -0.89
C MET A 292 0.94 7.11 -1.62
N PHE A 293 0.06 6.83 -2.59
CA PHE A 293 -0.79 7.79 -3.27
C PHE A 293 -2.23 7.67 -2.76
N ASP A 294 -2.94 8.79 -2.69
CA ASP A 294 -4.37 8.80 -2.41
C ASP A 294 -5.18 8.24 -3.60
N ALA A 295 -6.49 8.10 -3.42
CA ALA A 295 -7.37 7.59 -4.47
C ALA A 295 -7.52 8.53 -5.68
N ASN A 296 -7.01 9.77 -5.59
CA ASN A 296 -6.89 10.71 -6.71
C ASN A 296 -5.51 10.68 -7.39
N ARG A 297 -4.64 9.72 -7.03
CA ARG A 297 -3.27 9.58 -7.57
C ARG A 297 -2.34 10.72 -7.13
N VAL A 298 -2.66 11.39 -6.03
CA VAL A 298 -1.80 12.41 -5.41
C VAL A 298 -0.95 11.76 -4.34
N GLN A 299 0.37 11.94 -4.41
CA GLN A 299 1.29 11.42 -3.40
C GLN A 299 1.00 12.05 -2.03
N LYS A 300 0.80 11.22 -1.00
CA LYS A 300 0.38 11.70 0.33
C LYS A 300 1.49 12.43 1.07
N TYR A 301 2.72 11.93 0.97
CA TYR A 301 3.89 12.49 1.63
C TYR A 301 5.12 12.34 0.76
N SER A 302 6.02 13.31 0.84
CA SER A 302 7.35 13.22 0.22
C SER A 302 8.18 12.12 0.88
N LEU A 303 9.13 11.52 0.16
CA LEU A 303 10.14 10.63 0.73
C LEU A 303 11.36 11.38 1.30
N GLN A 304 11.47 12.69 1.05
CA GLN A 304 12.46 13.60 1.64
C GLN A 304 11.82 14.72 2.46
N GLY A 305 12.59 15.34 3.34
CA GLY A 305 12.18 16.52 4.11
C GLY A 305 11.10 16.24 5.16
N ALA A 306 10.60 17.30 5.81
CA ALA A 306 9.63 17.18 6.89
C ALA A 306 8.24 16.72 6.38
N VAL A 307 7.50 15.98 7.21
CA VAL A 307 6.14 15.53 6.93
C VAL A 307 5.15 16.28 7.81
N PRO A 308 4.30 17.17 7.25
CA PRO A 308 3.28 17.85 8.04
C PRO A 308 2.20 16.86 8.50
N GLU A 309 1.67 17.08 9.70
CA GLU A 309 0.56 16.26 10.23
C GLU A 309 -0.71 16.41 9.39
N ASP A 310 -1.00 17.62 8.92
CA ASP A 310 -2.11 17.93 8.02
C ASP A 310 -1.62 18.74 6.82
N THR A 311 -1.50 18.13 5.64
CA THR A 311 -1.06 18.83 4.41
C THR A 311 -1.97 19.98 3.99
N ARG A 312 -3.19 20.08 4.53
CA ARG A 312 -4.17 21.13 4.21
C ARG A 312 -4.32 22.17 5.31
N TRP A 313 -3.50 22.13 6.37
CA TRP A 313 -3.64 23.04 7.51
C TRP A 313 -3.57 24.51 7.10
N ILE A 314 -2.70 24.86 6.13
CA ILE A 314 -2.58 26.23 5.61
C ILE A 314 -3.89 26.68 4.96
N ILE A 315 -4.49 25.84 4.12
CA ILE A 315 -5.75 26.14 3.43
C ILE A 315 -6.88 26.26 4.46
N LYS A 316 -6.94 25.37 5.45
CA LYS A 316 -7.92 25.43 6.54
C LYS A 316 -7.75 26.70 7.38
N ALA A 317 -6.52 27.06 7.72
CA ALA A 317 -6.20 28.28 8.45
C ALA A 317 -6.60 29.52 7.65
N ILE A 318 -6.32 29.57 6.34
CA ILE A 318 -6.74 30.67 5.46
C ILE A 318 -8.27 30.78 5.43
N TRP A 319 -9.00 29.70 5.13
CA TRP A 319 -10.46 29.76 5.01
C TRP A 319 -11.15 30.11 6.33
N SER A 320 -10.72 29.53 7.45
CA SER A 320 -11.23 29.90 8.77
C SER A 320 -10.93 31.34 9.14
N SER A 321 -9.75 31.86 8.76
CA SER A 321 -9.41 33.27 8.91
C SER A 321 -10.22 34.18 7.98
N LEU A 322 -10.57 33.75 6.76
CA LEU A 322 -11.41 34.53 5.84
C LEU A 322 -12.87 34.62 6.30
N ILE A 323 -13.40 33.55 6.91
CA ILE A 323 -14.75 33.57 7.50
C ILE A 323 -14.89 34.64 8.59
N ALA A 324 -13.80 34.92 9.33
CA ALA A 324 -13.80 35.96 10.37
C ALA A 324 -13.98 37.40 9.83
N PHE A 325 -13.87 37.61 8.52
CA PHE A 325 -14.14 38.91 7.86
C PHE A 325 -15.53 38.99 7.22
N ILE A 326 -16.34 37.93 7.27
CA ILE A 326 -17.72 37.98 6.80
C ILE A 326 -18.52 38.82 7.83
N PRO A 327 -19.15 39.93 7.41
CA PRO A 327 -20.02 40.70 8.29
C PRO A 327 -21.18 39.80 8.73
N ILE A 328 -21.38 39.67 10.04
CA ILE A 328 -22.58 39.04 10.63
C ILE A 328 -23.75 40.01 10.59
#